data_AF-A0A3N0INR1-F1
#
_entry.id   AF-A0A3N0INR1-F1
#
_cell.length_a   1.000
_cell.length_b   1.000
_cell.length_c   1.000
_cell.angle_alpha   90.00
_cell.angle_beta   90.00
_cell.angle_gamma   90.00
#
_symmetry.space_group_name_H-M   'P 1'
#
loop_
_entity.id
_entity.type
_entity.pdbx_description
1 polymer ?
#
loop_
_entity_poly.entity_id
_entity_poly.type
_entity_poly.pdbx_seq_one_letter_code
_entity_poly.pdbx_strand_id
1 'polypeptide(L)'
;MLGIMGVLADTRHTTIGALAARFEVSKRTIARDLDVLAQAGVPLVTTPGAHGGVGVLDGFKVRRDLLSTHDAAMLHAALEALRSVDGDKAVTQLIA
;
A
#
# COMPACT_ATOMS: atom_id res chain seq x y z
N MET A 1 -2.61 6.15 3.65
CA MET A 1 -2.59 4.67 3.83
C MET A 1 -1.91 3.89 2.70
N LEU A 2 -2.46 3.75 1.47
CA LEU A 2 -1.87 2.87 0.43
C LEU A 2 -0.40 3.17 0.12
N GLY A 3 -0.01 4.45 0.11
CA GLY A 3 1.39 4.86 -0.07
C GLY A 3 2.34 4.34 1.01
N ILE A 4 1.92 4.36 2.29
CA ILE A 4 2.74 3.85 3.41
C ILE A 4 2.95 2.35 3.26
N MET A 5 1.90 1.60 2.93
CA MET A 5 1.99 0.16 2.73
C MET A 5 2.91 -0.19 1.56
N GLY A 6 2.82 0.53 0.44
CA GLY A 6 3.73 0.34 -0.70
C GLY A 6 5.20 0.55 -0.32
N VAL A 7 5.50 1.56 0.49
CA VAL A 7 6.87 1.79 0.98
C VAL A 7 7.33 0.65 1.89
N LEU A 8 6.47 0.19 2.81
CA LEU A 8 6.80 -0.89 3.73
C LEU A 8 6.92 -2.27 3.04
N ALA A 9 6.30 -2.46 1.88
CA ALA A 9 6.41 -3.68 1.09
C ALA A 9 7.74 -3.77 0.32
N ASP A 10 8.32 -2.62 -0.05
CA ASP A 10 9.55 -2.53 -0.86
C ASP A 10 10.82 -2.33 -0.02
N THR A 11 10.67 -1.89 1.24
CA THR A 11 11.79 -1.63 2.16
C THR A 11 11.76 -2.59 3.35
N ARG A 12 12.94 -3.06 3.80
CA ARG A 12 13.02 -3.91 5.00
C ARG A 12 12.58 -3.18 6.27
N HIS A 13 13.00 -1.92 6.43
CA HIS A 13 12.57 -1.07 7.54
C HIS A 13 12.75 0.41 7.17
N THR A 14 11.98 1.28 7.82
CA THR A 14 12.08 2.75 7.71
C THR A 14 11.65 3.41 9.02
N THR A 15 11.84 4.71 9.19
CA THR A 15 11.40 5.42 10.41
C THR A 15 10.07 6.15 10.18
N ILE A 16 9.29 6.34 11.26
CA ILE A 16 8.09 7.18 11.23
C ILE A 16 8.42 8.61 10.75
N GLY A 17 9.59 9.13 11.14
CA GLY A 17 10.05 10.45 10.69
C GLY A 17 10.34 10.51 9.19
N ALA A 18 10.97 9.47 8.63
CA ALA A 18 11.23 9.38 7.20
C ALA A 18 9.93 9.27 6.38
N LEU A 19 8.96 8.46 6.86
CA LEU A 19 7.63 8.38 6.25
C LEU A 19 6.90 9.74 6.33
N ALA A 20 6.94 10.40 7.48
CA ALA A 20 6.31 11.71 7.66
C ALA A 20 6.89 12.77 6.71
N ALA A 21 8.21 12.82 6.57
CA ALA A 21 8.88 13.71 5.63
C ALA A 21 8.53 13.37 4.17
N ARG A 22 8.57 12.07 3.81
CA ARG A 22 8.28 11.61 2.43
C ARG A 22 6.85 11.91 1.98
N PHE A 23 5.89 11.80 2.89
CA PHE A 23 4.47 12.03 2.58
C PHE A 23 4.00 13.43 2.98
N GLU A 24 4.90 14.29 3.46
CA GLU A 24 4.60 15.67 3.90
C GLU A 24 3.45 15.75 4.92
N VAL A 25 3.42 14.81 5.86
CA VAL A 25 2.41 14.73 6.92
C VAL A 25 3.04 14.68 8.30
N SER A 26 2.22 14.85 9.33
CA SER A 26 2.69 14.72 10.71
C SER A 26 3.07 13.27 11.05
N LYS A 27 4.00 13.09 12.00
CA LYS A 27 4.31 11.76 12.57
C LYS A 27 3.07 11.10 13.20
N ARG A 28 2.14 11.89 13.74
CA ARG A 28 0.86 11.40 14.30
C ARG A 28 -0.02 10.76 13.21
N THR A 29 -0.02 11.34 12.00
CA THR A 29 -0.74 10.78 10.85
C THR A 29 -0.13 9.43 10.46
N ILE A 30 1.20 9.35 10.36
CA ILE A 30 1.87 8.07 10.07
C ILE A 30 1.59 7.04 11.16
N ALA A 31 1.73 7.39 12.44
CA ALA A 31 1.45 6.47 13.55
C ALA A 31 0.00 5.94 13.50
N ARG A 32 -0.97 6.82 13.26
CA ARG A 32 -2.38 6.43 13.08
C ARG A 32 -2.56 5.49 11.89
N ASP A 33 -1.94 5.78 10.75
CA ASP A 33 -2.03 4.92 9.56
C ASP A 33 -1.39 3.55 9.84
N LEU A 34 -0.27 3.48 10.57
CA LEU A 34 0.36 2.22 10.98
C LEU A 34 -0.56 1.41 11.92
N ASP A 35 -1.23 2.06 12.87
CA ASP A 35 -2.20 1.40 13.76
C ASP A 35 -3.37 0.79 12.98
N VAL A 36 -3.90 1.52 11.99
CA VAL A 36 -4.99 1.00 11.14
C VAL A 36 -4.50 -0.16 10.27
N LEU A 37 -3.26 -0.12 9.75
CA LEU A 37 -2.67 -1.25 9.03
C LEU A 37 -2.53 -2.49 9.93
N ALA A 38 -2.06 -2.31 11.17
CA ALA A 38 -1.97 -3.40 12.14
C ALA A 38 -3.36 -4.00 12.44
N GLN A 39 -4.38 -3.14 12.63
CA GLN A 39 -5.77 -3.56 12.83
C GLN A 39 -6.35 -4.28 11.61
N ALA A 40 -5.89 -3.94 10.41
CA ALA A 40 -6.24 -4.63 9.16
C ALA A 40 -5.49 -5.97 8.97
N GLY A 41 -4.71 -6.40 9.96
CA GLY A 41 -4.00 -7.69 9.93
C GLY A 41 -2.63 -7.66 9.26
N VAL A 42 -2.06 -6.47 9.01
CA VAL A 42 -0.69 -6.35 8.50
C VAL A 42 0.29 -6.57 9.67
N PRO A 43 1.17 -7.60 9.62
CA PRO A 43 2.14 -7.86 10.67
C PRO A 43 3.30 -6.87 10.56
N LEU A 44 3.19 -5.79 11.34
CA LEU A 44 4.22 -4.78 11.47
C LEU A 44 5.21 -5.17 12.58
N VAL A 45 6.49 -4.88 12.35
CA VAL A 45 7.57 -5.03 13.33
C VAL A 45 8.11 -3.65 13.63
N THR A 46 8.24 -3.31 14.91
CA THR A 46 8.87 -2.06 15.35
C THR A 46 10.16 -2.37 16.10
N THR A 47 11.22 -1.63 15.78
CA THR A 47 12.51 -1.71 16.47
C THR A 47 12.74 -0.38 17.19
N PRO A 48 12.90 -0.36 18.52
CA PRO A 48 13.19 0.88 19.25
C PRO A 48 14.66 1.32 19.11
N GLY A 49 14.94 2.61 19.32
CA GLY A 49 16.28 3.19 19.32
C GLY A 49 16.56 4.17 18.17
N ALA A 50 17.77 4.75 18.15
CA ALA A 50 18.17 5.76 17.16
C ALA A 50 18.25 5.21 15.72
N HIS A 51 18.54 3.92 15.58
CA HIS A 51 18.49 3.16 14.33
C HIS A 51 17.24 2.27 14.24
N GLY A 52 16.25 2.57 15.09
CA GLY A 52 14.98 1.88 15.12
C GLY A 52 14.11 2.22 13.92
N GLY A 53 12.93 1.64 13.85
CA GLY A 53 12.01 1.86 12.75
C GLY A 53 10.78 0.97 12.79
N VAL A 54 10.02 1.03 11.72
CA VAL A 54 8.88 0.18 11.41
C VAL A 54 9.16 -0.53 10.09
N GLY A 55 8.82 -1.81 10.04
CA GLY A 55 8.89 -2.65 8.86
C GLY A 55 7.73 -3.64 8.86
N VAL A 56 7.59 -4.35 7.76
CA VAL A 56 6.68 -5.50 7.68
C VAL A 56 7.49 -6.75 8.04
N LEU A 57 6.87 -7.70 8.73
CA LEU A 57 7.52 -8.95 9.12
C LEU A 57 8.12 -9.64 7.89
N ASP A 58 9.41 -9.99 7.95
CA ASP A 58 10.07 -10.73 6.88
C ASP A 58 9.29 -12.01 6.54
N GLY A 59 8.94 -12.19 5.26
CA GLY A 59 8.09 -13.30 4.81
C GLY A 59 6.60 -12.97 4.71
N PHE A 60 6.12 -11.87 5.30
CA PHE A 60 4.87 -11.22 4.91
C PHE A 60 5.08 -10.43 3.61
N LYS A 61 5.45 -11.14 2.55
CA LYS A 61 5.08 -10.69 1.21
C LYS A 61 3.65 -11.15 0.99
N VAL A 62 2.82 -10.35 0.33
CA VAL A 62 1.52 -10.79 -0.16
C VAL A 62 1.75 -12.13 -0.84
N ARG A 63 1.39 -13.18 -0.12
CA ARG A 63 1.56 -14.57 -0.50
C ARG A 63 0.80 -14.69 -1.83
N ARG A 64 1.53 -14.88 -2.94
CA ARG A 64 0.91 -14.99 -4.29
C ARG A 64 -0.13 -16.11 -4.33
N ASP A 65 -0.04 -17.05 -3.39
CA ASP A 65 -0.93 -18.17 -3.14
C ASP A 65 -2.20 -17.83 -2.34
N LEU A 66 -2.37 -16.60 -1.84
CA LEU A 66 -3.63 -16.18 -1.21
C LEU A 66 -4.75 -15.94 -2.22
N LEU A 67 -4.41 -15.66 -3.48
CA LEU A 67 -5.39 -15.46 -4.54
C LEU A 67 -5.74 -16.82 -5.14
N SER A 68 -7.00 -17.22 -5.05
CA SER A 68 -7.47 -18.34 -5.85
C SER A 68 -7.38 -17.98 -7.34
N THR A 69 -7.38 -18.98 -8.21
CA THR A 69 -7.46 -18.75 -9.67
C THR A 69 -8.67 -17.90 -10.05
N HIS A 70 -9.76 -18.03 -9.29
CA HIS A 70 -10.96 -17.21 -9.46
C HIS A 70 -10.71 -15.74 -9.07
N ASP A 71 -10.11 -15.49 -7.91
CA ASP A 71 -9.81 -14.11 -7.46
C ASP A 71 -8.85 -13.41 -8.41
N ALA A 72 -7.85 -14.15 -8.93
CA ALA A 72 -6.91 -13.63 -9.92
C ALA A 72 -7.61 -13.27 -11.24
N ALA A 73 -8.54 -14.10 -11.71
CA ALA A 73 -9.33 -13.82 -12.91
C ALA A 73 -10.24 -12.60 -12.73
N MET A 74 -10.86 -12.45 -11.56
CA MET A 74 -11.71 -11.30 -11.23
C MET A 74 -10.91 -10.00 -11.14
N LEU A 75 -9.74 -10.02 -10.50
CA LEU A 75 -8.82 -8.88 -10.46
C LEU A 75 -8.35 -8.51 -11.87
N HIS A 76 -8.02 -9.50 -12.71
CA HIS A 76 -7.61 -9.23 -14.08
C HIS A 76 -8.75 -8.58 -14.88
N ALA A 77 -9.97 -9.10 -14.79
CA ALA A 77 -11.13 -8.53 -15.48
C ALA A 77 -11.43 -7.10 -15.01
N ALA A 78 -11.34 -6.83 -13.71
CA ALA A 78 -11.53 -5.49 -13.15
C ALA A 78 -10.47 -4.51 -13.65
N LEU A 79 -9.20 -4.93 -13.71
CA LEU A 79 -8.12 -4.10 -14.24
C LEU A 79 -8.29 -3.82 -15.75
N GLU A 80 -8.72 -4.80 -16.54
CA GLU A 80 -9.04 -4.59 -17.97
C GLU A 80 -10.21 -3.62 -18.16
N ALA A 81 -11.26 -3.73 -17.35
CA ALA A 81 -12.38 -2.79 -17.38
C ALA A 81 -11.90 -1.35 -17.06
N LEU A 82 -11.02 -1.18 -16.07
CA LEU A 82 -10.42 0.14 -15.79
C LEU A 82 -9.54 0.65 -16.94
N ARG A 83 -8.77 -0.22 -17.59
CA ARG A 83 -7.98 0.14 -18.79
C ARG A 83 -8.87 0.59 -19.95
N SER A 84 -10.03 -0.04 -20.13
CA SER A 84 -10.98 0.38 -21.18
C SER A 84 -11.57 1.77 -20.93
N VAL A 85 -11.71 2.18 -19.66
CA VAL A 85 -12.17 3.54 -19.30
C VAL A 85 -11.09 4.59 -19.61
N ASP A 86 -9.82 4.27 -19.40
CA ASP A 86 -8.69 5.16 -19.76
C ASP A 86 -8.52 5.30 -21.29
N GLY A 87 -8.86 4.24 -22.04
CA GLY A 87 -8.86 4.24 -23.51
C GLY A 87 -10.02 5.01 -24.15
N ASP A 88 -11.04 5.40 -23.38
CA ASP A 88 -12.25 6.00 -23.92
C ASP A 88 -12.12 7.52 -24.07
N LYS A 89 -11.34 7.93 -25.08
CA LYS A 89 -11.33 9.31 -25.61
C LYS A 89 -12.74 9.80 -26.00
N ALA A 90 -13.76 8.94 -26.07
CA ALA A 90 -15.14 9.33 -26.34
C ALA A 90 -15.77 10.16 -25.21
N VAL A 91 -15.36 9.97 -23.96
CA VAL A 91 -15.89 10.77 -22.83
C VAL A 91 -15.39 12.21 -22.89
N THR A 92 -14.17 12.45 -23.37
CA THR A 92 -13.63 13.82 -23.55
C THR A 92 -14.28 14.56 -24.73
N GLN A 93 -14.74 13.84 -25.77
CA GLN A 93 -15.44 14.43 -26.92
C GLN A 93 -16.92 14.72 -26.64
N LEU A 94 -17.52 14.10 -25.61
CA LEU A 94 -18.92 14.36 -25.25
C LEU A 94 -19.10 15.57 -24.31
N ILE A 95 -18.00 16.10 -23.75
CA ILE A 95 -17.97 17.23 -22.80
C ILE A 95 -17.31 18.49 -23.44
N ALA A 96 -16.89 18.41 -24.71
CA ALA A 96 -16.31 19.54 -25.46
C ALA A 96 -17.33 20.23 -26.37
#